data_AF-A0A8K0KTD8-F1
#
_entry.id   AF-A0A8K0KTD8-F1
#
_cell.length_a   1.000
_cell.length_b   1.000
_cell.length_c   1.000
_cell.angle_alpha   90.00
_cell.angle_beta   90.00
_cell.angle_gamma   90.00
#
_symmetry.space_group_name_H-M   'P 1'
#
loop_
_entity.id
_entity.type
_entity.pdbx_description
1 polymer ?
#
loop_
_entity_poly.entity_id
_entity_poly.type
_entity_poly.pdbx_seq_one_letter_code
_entity_poly.pdbx_strand_id
1 'polypeptide(L)' 'MVHRKPDGSIGHSVYHKPIHAGLYLNNNSHHHPSQRNAVLSTLVNRAKTISDEENLKQELSHLWTTFRQNG' A
#
# COMPACT_ATOMS: atom_id res chain seq x y z
N MET A 1 1.88 3.03 10.65
CA MET A 1 2.79 2.73 11.77
C MET A 1 3.59 3.97 12.05
N VAL A 2 3.78 4.31 13.32
CA VAL A 2 4.57 5.47 13.75
C VAL A 2 5.74 4.96 14.56
N HIS A 3 6.94 5.47 14.32
CA HIS A 3 8.15 5.09 15.05
C HIS A 3 9.05 6.30 15.28
N ARG A 4 9.98 6.20 16.23
CA ARG A 4 10.94 7.27 16.51
C ARG A 4 12.24 7.00 15.75
N LYS A 5 12.72 8.01 15.03
CA LYS A 5 13.98 7.95 14.28
C LYS A 5 15.19 8.20 15.19
N PRO A 6 16.41 7.82 14.77
CA PRO A 6 17.63 8.04 15.57
C PRO A 6 17.92 9.52 15.88
N ASP A 7 17.49 10.44 15.01
CA ASP A 7 17.60 11.89 15.20
C ASP A 7 16.54 12.47 16.16
N GLY A 8 15.66 11.62 16.71
CA GLY A 8 14.60 12.00 17.64
C GLY A 8 13.29 12.41 16.97
N SER A 9 13.25 12.53 15.63
CA SER A 9 12.04 12.83 14.86
C SER A 9 11.08 11.63 14.77
N ILE A 10 9.88 11.86 14.24
CA ILE A 10 8.83 10.83 14.10
C ILE A 10 8.76 10.37 12.64
N GLY A 11 9.02 9.08 12.41
CA GLY A 11 8.79 8.40 11.14
C GLY A 11 7.40 7.80 11.06
N HIS A 12 6.83 7.76 9.85
CA HIS A 12 5.49 7.23 9.61
C HIS A 12 5.38 6.47 8.28
N SER A 13 4.63 5.38 8.31
CA SER A 13 4.41 4.50 7.15
C SER A 13 3.01 3.90 7.18
N VAL A 14 2.55 3.35 6.05
CA VAL A 14 1.27 2.61 5.99
C VAL A 14 1.37 1.34 6.85
N TYR A 15 0.34 1.09 7.67
CA TYR A 15 0.22 -0.20 8.34
C TYR A 15 -0.50 -1.22 7.45
N HIS A 16 0.17 -2.33 7.17
CA HIS A 16 -0.37 -3.44 6.39
C HIS A 16 -0.88 -4.55 7.31
N LYS A 17 -2.21 -4.69 7.40
CA LYS A 17 -2.80 -5.89 8.01
C LYS A 17 -2.70 -7.04 7.01
N PRO A 18 -2.21 -8.24 7.42
CA PRO A 18 -1.96 -9.37 6.51
C PRO A 18 -3.15 -9.81 5.63
N ILE A 19 -4.37 -9.38 5.96
CA ILE A 19 -5.61 -9.95 5.41
C ILE A 19 -6.36 -8.97 4.47
N HIS A 20 -6.04 -7.68 4.39
CA HIS A 20 -7.04 -6.71 3.90
C HIS A 20 -6.83 -6.05 2.51
N ALA A 21 -5.69 -6.16 1.84
CA ALA A 21 -5.48 -5.45 0.56
C ALA A 21 -5.07 -6.33 -0.62
N GLY A 22 -4.21 -7.34 -0.42
CA GLY A 22 -3.76 -8.23 -1.50
C GLY A 22 -4.89 -9.05 -2.13
N LEU A 23 -5.91 -9.43 -1.35
CA LEU A 23 -7.04 -10.24 -1.82
C LEU A 23 -7.94 -9.51 -2.84
N TYR A 24 -8.13 -8.19 -2.70
CA TYR A 24 -8.92 -7.40 -3.66
C TYR A 24 -8.16 -7.10 -4.96
N LEU A 25 -6.83 -7.25 -4.94
CA LEU A 25 -6.00 -7.14 -6.13
C LEU A 25 -5.85 -8.47 -6.87
N ASN A 26 -6.29 -9.58 -6.27
CA ASN A 26 -6.24 -10.93 -6.85
C ASN A 26 -7.17 -11.04 -8.08
N ASN A 27 -6.65 -11.49 -9.20
CA ASN A 27 -7.37 -11.68 -10.45
C ASN A 27 -8.43 -12.78 -10.31
N ASN A 28 -8.23 -13.74 -9.40
CA ASN A 28 -9.20 -14.78 -9.04
C ASN A 28 -10.33 -14.26 -8.14
N SER A 29 -10.33 -12.99 -7.73
CA SER A 29 -11.42 -12.39 -6.95
C SER A 29 -12.69 -12.12 -7.77
N HIS A 30 -12.66 -12.32 -9.09
CA HIS A 30 -13.77 -12.07 -10.03
C HIS A 30 -14.38 -10.65 -9.94
N HIS A 31 -13.64 -9.69 -9.36
CA HIS A 31 -14.07 -8.31 -9.29
C HIS A 31 -13.98 -7.61 -10.65
N HIS A 32 -14.97 -6.77 -10.93
CA HIS A 32 -14.99 -5.93 -12.13
C HIS A 32 -13.72 -5.05 -12.19
N PRO A 33 -13.09 -4.85 -13.37
CA PRO A 33 -11.86 -4.06 -13.49
C PRO A 33 -11.92 -2.67 -12.84
N SER A 34 -13.08 -2.00 -12.89
CA SER A 34 -13.26 -0.68 -12.24
C SER A 34 -13.08 -0.75 -10.72
N GLN A 35 -13.53 -1.81 -10.07
CA GLN A 35 -13.38 -2.00 -8.63
C GLN A 35 -11.92 -2.21 -8.26
N ARG A 36 -11.19 -3.03 -9.03
CA ARG A 36 -9.74 -3.23 -8.84
C ARG A 36 -8.96 -1.93 -8.99
N ASN A 37 -9.25 -1.15 -10.02
CA ASN A 37 -8.62 0.16 -10.24
C ASN A 37 -8.94 1.15 -9.12
N ALA A 38 -10.17 1.17 -8.61
CA ALA A 38 -10.55 2.02 -7.48
C ALA A 38 -9.79 1.65 -6.20
N VAL A 39 -9.63 0.34 -5.92
CA VAL A 39 -8.84 -0.15 -4.80
C VAL A 39 -7.36 0.26 -4.95
N LEU A 40 -6.76 0.05 -6.12
CA LEU A 40 -5.38 0.44 -6.38
C LEU A 40 -5.18 1.96 -6.20
N SER A 41 -6.07 2.78 -6.76
CA SER A 41 -6.03 4.23 -6.60
C SER A 41 -6.09 4.66 -5.14
N THR A 42 -6.96 4.02 -4.35
CA THR A 42 -7.09 4.28 -2.91
C THR A 42 -5.80 3.90 -2.17
N LEU A 43 -5.19 2.76 -2.48
CA LEU A 43 -3.94 2.32 -1.85
C LEU A 43 -2.78 3.25 -2.18
N VAL A 44 -2.66 3.68 -3.45
CA VAL A 44 -1.63 4.64 -3.87
C VAL A 44 -1.83 6.01 -3.21
N ASN A 45 -3.07 6.48 -3.11
CA ASN A 45 -3.37 7.73 -2.40
C ASN A 45 -2.95 7.63 -0.94
N ARG A 46 -3.33 6.55 -0.24
CA ARG A 46 -2.95 6.30 1.15
C ARG A 46 -1.43 6.23 1.34
N ALA A 47 -0.70 5.59 0.42
CA ALA A 47 0.75 5.57 0.45
C ALA A 47 1.34 6.99 0.43
N LYS A 48 0.84 7.84 -0.48
CA LYS A 48 1.30 9.24 -0.60
C LYS A 48 0.92 10.11 0.60
N THR A 49 -0.19 9.82 1.26
CA THR A 49 -0.67 10.63 2.40
C THR A 49 -0.07 10.21 3.73
N ILE A 50 0.26 8.92 3.90
CA ILE A 50 0.63 8.33 5.21
C ILE A 50 2.10 7.98 5.30
N SER A 51 2.80 7.75 4.19
CA SER A 51 4.24 7.48 4.24
C SER A 51 5.04 8.77 4.22
N ASP A 52 6.03 8.87 5.09
CA ASP A 52 7.10 9.86 4.93
C ASP A 52 7.94 9.58 3.67
N GLU A 53 8.79 10.54 3.29
CA GLU A 53 9.59 10.45 2.07
C GLU A 53 10.49 9.20 2.02
N GLU A 54 11.01 8.78 3.18
CA GLU A 54 11.87 7.60 3.32
C GLU A 54 11.09 6.30 3.07
N ASN A 55 9.84 6.23 3.53
CA ASN A 55 9.02 5.02 3.41
C ASN A 55 8.14 4.99 2.14
N LEU A 56 7.90 6.13 1.48
CA LEU A 56 7.00 6.21 0.32
C LEU A 56 7.44 5.30 -0.83
N LYS A 57 8.74 5.28 -1.14
CA LYS A 57 9.26 4.46 -2.24
C LYS A 57 9.08 2.97 -1.97
N GLN A 58 9.33 2.54 -0.73
CA GLN A 58 9.14 1.16 -0.30
C GLN A 58 7.66 0.76 -0.39
N GLU A 59 6.77 1.65 0.03
CA GLU A 59 5.33 1.44 -0.01
C GLU A 59 4.81 1.28 -1.45
N LEU A 60 5.23 2.14 -2.38
CA LEU A 60 4.86 2.02 -3.79
C LEU A 60 5.42 0.74 -4.41
N SER A 61 6.64 0.34 -4.05
CA SER A 61 7.23 -0.93 -4.50
C SER A 61 6.46 -2.15 -3.98
N HIS A 62 6.00 -2.10 -2.72
CA HIS A 62 5.15 -3.12 -2.15
C HIS A 62 3.83 -3.25 -2.95
N LEU A 63 3.11 -2.14 -3.15
CA LEU A 63 1.86 -2.13 -3.92
C LEU A 63 2.05 -2.66 -5.35
N TRP A 64 3.13 -2.28 -6.02
CA TRP A 64 3.45 -2.78 -7.36
C TRP A 64 3.68 -4.29 -7.38
N THR A 65 4.45 -4.80 -6.41
CA THR A 65 4.73 -6.24 -6.30
C THR A 65 3.46 -7.01 -6.00
N THR A 66 2.65 -6.53 -5.05
CA THR A 66 1.35 -7.15 -4.72
C THR A 66 0.44 -7.15 -5.94
N PHE A 67 0.33 -6.04 -6.66
CA PHE A 67 -0.50 -5.98 -7.87
C PHE A 67 -0.02 -6.96 -8.95
N ARG A 68 1.30 -7.03 -9.19
CA ARG A 68 1.87 -7.94 -10.20
C ARG A 68 1.70 -9.42 -9.84
N GLN A 69 1.84 -9.78 -8.57
CA GLN A 69 1.67 -11.17 -8.10
C GLN A 69 0.21 -11.63 -8.12
N ASN A 70 -0.71 -10.67 -8.04
CA ASN A 70 -2.14 -10.92 -7.95
C ASN A 70 -2.87 -10.64 -9.27
N GLY A 71 -2.21 -10.09 -10.30
CA GLY A 71 -2.76 -9.83 -11.64
C GLY A 71 -2.86 -11.07 -12.52
#